data_AF-A0A7K4KTN5-F1
#
_entry.id   AF-A0A7K4KTN5-F1
#
_cell.length_a   1.000
_cell.length_b   1.000
_cell.length_c   1.000
_cell.angle_alpha   90.00
_cell.angle_beta   90.00
_cell.angle_gamma   90.00
#
_symmetry.space_group_name_H-M   'P 1'
#
loop_
_entity.id
_entity.type
_entity.pdbx_description
1 polymer ?
#
loop_
_entity_poly.entity_id
_entity_poly.type
_entity_poly.pdbx_seq_one_letter_code
_entity_poly.pdbx_strand_id
1 'polypeptide(L)' 'ETPPRSTTAKRGETVTFRCAAAFDPALAPRGVLEWRRDGRLLRETADSDKYGRHGG' A
#
# COMPACT_ATOMS: atom_id res chain seq x y z
N GLU A 1 14.62 -5.03 8.49
CA GLU A 1 13.63 -4.56 7.51
C GLU A 1 14.13 -3.32 6.79
N THR A 2 13.74 -3.11 5.53
CA THR A 2 14.24 -2.00 4.73
C THR A 2 13.08 -1.04 4.43
N PRO A 3 13.15 0.24 4.84
CA PRO A 3 12.11 1.20 4.53
C PRO A 3 11.94 1.36 3.02
N PRO A 4 10.73 1.68 2.53
CA PRO A 4 10.50 1.93 1.12
C PRO A 4 11.40 3.09 0.64
N ARG A 5 11.99 2.92 -0.54
CA ARG A 5 12.86 3.93 -1.16
C ARG A 5 12.10 4.67 -2.25
N SER A 6 12.49 5.91 -2.51
CA SER A 6 11.96 6.67 -3.64
C SER A 6 12.25 5.93 -4.95
N THR A 7 11.25 5.91 -5.83
CA THR A 7 11.31 5.26 -7.15
C THR A 7 10.78 6.22 -8.21
N THR A 8 11.46 6.26 -9.36
CA THR A 8 10.96 6.91 -10.57
C THR A 8 10.33 5.85 -11.46
N ALA A 9 9.10 6.08 -11.92
CA ALA A 9 8.37 5.16 -12.80
C ALA A 9 7.74 5.91 -13.97
N LYS A 10 7.49 5.20 -15.07
CA LYS A 10 6.81 5.77 -16.24
C LYS A 10 5.30 5.89 -15.98
N ARG A 11 4.64 6.80 -16.69
CA ARG A 11 3.17 6.91 -16.64
C ARG A 11 2.54 5.58 -17.08
N GLY A 12 1.62 5.06 -16.26
CA GLY A 12 0.95 3.78 -16.49
C GLY A 12 1.69 2.55 -15.95
N GLU A 13 2.89 2.73 -15.39
CA GLU A 13 3.63 1.65 -14.75
C GLU A 13 3.14 1.40 -13.32
N THR A 14 3.12 0.13 -12.91
CA THR A 14 2.76 -0.28 -11.55
C THR A 14 4.00 -0.31 -10.67
N VAL A 15 3.97 0.40 -9.54
CA VAL A 15 5.03 0.41 -8.53
C VAL A 15 4.55 -0.24 -7.24
N THR A 16 5.33 -1.19 -6.72
CA THR A 16 5.03 -1.89 -5.47
C THR A 16 6.01 -1.48 -4.37
N PHE A 17 5.49 -0.94 -3.27
CA PHE A 17 6.25 -0.65 -2.06
C PHE A 17 5.97 -1.70 -0.98
N ARG A 18 6.95 -1.97 -0.12
CA ARG A 18 6.83 -2.89 1.02
C ARG A 18 7.18 -2.16 2.32
N CYS A 19 6.41 -2.43 3.37
CA CYS A 19 6.61 -1.90 4.71
C CYS A 19 6.14 -2.97 5.70
N ALA A 20 7.08 -3.55 6.46
CA ALA A 20 6.92 -4.27 7.72
C ALA A 20 7.15 -3.36 8.95
N ALA A 21 6.71 -3.80 10.12
CA ALA A 21 7.22 -3.33 11.40
C ALA A 21 7.11 -4.46 12.42
N ALA A 22 8.08 -4.51 13.34
CA ALA A 22 7.99 -5.35 14.52
C ALA A 22 7.32 -4.59 15.66
N PHE A 23 6.29 -5.19 16.26
CA PHE A 23 5.62 -4.66 17.45
C PHE A 23 5.99 -5.51 18.66
N ASP A 24 6.24 -4.85 19.79
CA ASP A 24 6.38 -5.55 21.06
C ASP A 24 5.03 -6.24 21.40
N PRO A 25 5.02 -7.58 21.55
CA PRO A 25 3.79 -8.31 21.83
C PRO A 25 3.19 -8.00 23.21
N ALA A 26 3.96 -7.45 24.16
CA ALA A 26 3.50 -7.06 25.49
C ALA A 26 2.78 -5.69 25.50
N LEU A 27 2.89 -4.90 24.43
CA LEU A 27 2.21 -3.61 24.32
C LEU A 27 0.79 -3.79 23.75
N ALA A 28 -0.19 -3.28 24.51
CA ALA A 28 -1.58 -3.21 24.10
C ALA A 28 -2.08 -1.75 24.11
N PRO A 29 -2.67 -1.23 23.02
CA PRO A 29 -2.89 -1.90 21.73
C PRO A 29 -1.58 -2.06 20.93
N ARG A 30 -1.54 -3.05 20.04
CA ARG A 30 -0.46 -3.16 19.05
C ARG A 30 -0.51 -1.95 18.12
N GLY A 31 0.65 -1.49 17.66
CA GLY A 31 0.71 -0.44 16.64
C GLY A 31 0.11 -0.90 15.31
N VAL A 32 -0.21 0.07 14.44
CA VAL A 32 -0.81 -0.18 13.12
C VAL A 32 0.13 0.36 12.04
N LEU A 33 0.22 -0.37 10.93
CA LEU A 33 0.86 0.12 9.70
C LEU A 33 -0.19 0.75 8.79
N GLU A 34 0.06 1.98 8.35
CA GLU A 34 -0.81 2.70 7.42
C GLU A 34 -0.02 3.32 6.28
N TRP A 35 -0.60 3.29 5.08
CA TRP A 35 -0.06 4.00 3.92
C TRP A 35 -0.75 5.35 3.78
N ARG A 36 0.02 6.42 3.62
CA ARG A 36 -0.50 7.78 3.41
C ARG A 36 0.10 8.39 2.14
N ARG A 37 -0.71 9.17 1.43
CA ARG A 37 -0.29 10.01 0.30
C ARG A 37 -0.72 11.43 0.61
N ASP A 38 0.26 12.34 0.63
CA ASP A 38 0.02 13.76 0.93
C ASP A 38 -0.77 13.97 2.24
N GLY A 39 -0.39 13.22 3.28
CA GLY A 39 -1.03 13.24 4.61
C GLY A 39 -2.36 12.49 4.71
N ARG A 40 -2.97 12.12 3.58
CA ARG A 40 -4.25 11.40 3.52
C ARG A 40 -4.05 9.89 3.52
N LEU A 41 -4.86 9.18 4.30
CA LEU A 41 -4.89 7.72 4.31
C LEU A 41 -5.19 7.19 2.90
N LEU A 42 -4.29 6.36 2.37
CA LEU A 42 -4.54 5.57 1.18
C LEU A 42 -5.49 4.44 1.57
N ARG A 43 -6.77 4.61 1.25
CA ARG A 43 -7.69 3.47 1.24
C ARG A 43 -7.31 2.60 0.05
N GLU A 44 -7.44 1.29 0.20
CA GLU A 44 -7.45 0.39 -0.95
C GLU A 44 -8.48 0.96 -1.93
N THR A 45 -7.99 1.53 -3.03
CA THR A 45 -8.85 1.77 -4.17
C THR A 45 -9.26 0.37 -4.60
N ALA A 46 -10.53 0.02 -4.40
CA ALA A 46 -11.12 -1.13 -5.08
C ALA A 46 -10.61 -1.06 -6.52
N ASP A 47 -9.99 -2.15 -6.98
CA ASP A 47 -9.40 -2.28 -8.31
C ASP A 47 -10.54 -2.19 -9.34
N SER A 48 -11.09 -0.98 -9.53
CA SER A 48 -12.33 -0.71 -10.26
C SER A 48 -12.17 -0.85 -11.76
N ASP A 49 -10.94 -1.11 -12.23
CA ASP A 49 -10.61 -1.11 -13.66
C ASP A 49 -10.25 -2.52 -14.18
N LYS A 50 -10.51 -3.60 -13.42
CA LYS A 50 -10.14 -4.97 -13.85
C LYS A 50 -11.26 -5.91 -14.27
N TYR A 51 -12.52 -5.50 -14.18
CA TYR A 51 -13.64 -6.28 -14.72
C TYR A 51 -14.34 -5.55 -15.86
N GLY A 52 -13.57 -5.32 -16.93
CA GLY A 52 -14.05 -4.82 -18.21
C GLY A 52 -13.69 -5.75 -19.37
N ARG A 53 -13.87 -7.07 -19.24
CA ARG A 53 -14.19 -7.99 -20.36
C ARG A 53 -14.45 -9.43 -19.92
N HIS A 54 -15.29 -10.08 -20.72
CA HIS A 54 -15.91 -11.42 -20.67
C HIS A 54 -17.25 -11.45 -19.93
N GLY A 55 -18.38 -11.76 -20.56
CA GLY A 55 -18.68 -12.21 -21.92
C GLY A 55 -20.09 -12.82 -21.94
N GLY A 56 -20.73 -12.83 -23.10
CA GLY A 56 -22.07 -13.39 -23.34
C GLY A 56 -22.79 -12.62 -24.43
#